data_AF-A0A0H5QDL7-F1
#
_entry.id   AF-A0A0H5QDL7-F1
#
_cell.length_a   1.000
_cell.length_b   1.000
_cell.length_c   1.000
_cell.angle_alpha   90.00
_cell.angle_beta   90.00
_cell.angle_gamma   90.00
#
_symmetry.space_group_name_H-M   'P 1'
#
loop_
_entity.id
_entity.type
_entity.pdbx_description
1 polymer ?
#
loop_
_entity_poly.entity_id
_entity_poly.type
_entity_poly.pdbx_seq_one_letter_code
_entity_poly.pdbx_strand_id
1 'polypeptide(L)'
;MANAKISKKIQELIKTATPKQKAIIVCRDWVDKNQIQETPLLTEEEAKAIIDSLTPEEGKEYNKWIRAYNVYAEVAPIIGLAIAQYREQAEEIVGYLRVLESYAQEENHLNMIYEAIKDSKSKTALSTFDAAIKNLRFQYAGKTTRDEEGYIEIETESLYSLIREKIKQMGWAMMALKAFIIALDEWTDKHKSKKLLPPTLSGLLDDIKADTIINVPSTYSRRLLKDRIRQAEKRGETYTPTIAEQKKAIFPCYEEMPEDKEFIEMWSNRIAQIENSLKNGK
;
A
#
# COMPACT_ATOMS: atom_id res chain seq x y z
N MET A 1 38.26 -12.61 30.34
CA MET A 1 37.04 -12.18 29.62
C MET A 1 36.20 -11.42 30.63
N ALA A 2 35.91 -10.14 30.36
CA ALA A 2 35.13 -9.33 31.29
C ALA A 2 33.71 -9.90 31.37
N ASN A 3 33.24 -10.21 32.59
CA ASN A 3 31.83 -10.51 32.82
C ASN A 3 31.02 -9.28 32.40
N ALA A 4 30.43 -9.30 31.21
CA ALA A 4 29.47 -8.29 30.81
C ALA A 4 28.34 -8.31 31.85
N LYS A 5 28.21 -7.19 32.58
CA LYS A 5 27.28 -7.10 33.70
C LYS A 5 25.87 -6.97 33.15
N ILE A 6 25.07 -8.04 33.24
CA ILE A 6 23.63 -8.02 32.94
C ILE A 6 23.01 -6.82 33.65
N SER A 7 22.32 -5.96 32.91
CA SER A 7 21.73 -4.75 33.47
C SER A 7 20.66 -5.07 34.53
N LYS A 8 20.48 -4.18 35.52
CA LYS A 8 19.47 -4.36 36.58
C LYS A 8 18.06 -4.54 36.00
N LYS A 9 17.76 -3.83 34.91
CA LYS A 9 16.49 -3.92 34.19
C LYS A 9 16.24 -5.34 33.66
N ILE A 10 17.24 -5.98 33.06
CA ILE A 10 17.11 -7.36 32.56
C ILE A 10 17.03 -8.36 33.71
N GLN A 11 17.75 -8.14 34.81
CA GLN A 11 17.63 -8.99 36.00
C GLN A 11 16.22 -8.95 36.62
N GLU A 12 15.60 -7.77 36.70
CA GLU A 12 14.21 -7.62 37.15
C GLU A 12 13.23 -8.28 36.18
N LEU A 13 13.48 -8.14 34.89
CA LEU A 13 12.67 -8.74 33.83
C LEU A 13 12.69 -10.27 33.90
N ILE A 14 13.87 -10.85 34.06
CA ILE A 14 14.05 -12.30 34.21
C ILE A 14 13.18 -12.86 35.36
N LYS A 15 13.09 -12.11 36.46
CA LYS A 15 12.34 -12.51 37.67
C LYS A 15 10.83 -12.32 37.57
N THR A 16 10.36 -11.33 36.81
CA THR A 16 8.97 -10.87 36.86
C THR A 16 8.19 -11.08 35.57
N ALA A 17 8.87 -11.21 34.43
CA ALA A 17 8.23 -11.31 33.13
C ALA A 17 7.77 -12.74 32.82
N THR A 18 6.60 -12.84 32.20
CA THR A 18 6.06 -14.09 31.65
C THR A 18 6.91 -14.58 30.47
N PRO A 19 6.85 -15.88 30.10
CA PRO A 19 7.53 -16.42 28.93
C PRO A 19 7.19 -15.66 27.63
N LYS A 20 5.94 -15.19 27.49
CA LYS A 20 5.51 -14.35 26.37
C LYS A 20 6.24 -13.01 26.32
N GLN A 21 6.36 -12.34 27.46
CA GLN A 21 7.05 -11.04 27.55
C GLN A 21 8.55 -11.19 27.27
N LYS A 22 9.17 -12.26 27.79
CA LYS A 22 10.56 -12.63 27.47
C LYS A 22 10.75 -12.83 25.97
N ALA A 23 9.87 -13.61 25.32
CA ALA A 23 9.91 -13.84 23.88
C ALA A 23 9.75 -12.54 23.06
N ILE A 24 8.78 -11.67 23.41
CA ILE A 24 8.58 -10.39 22.72
C ILE A 24 9.86 -9.54 22.71
N ILE A 25 10.60 -9.51 23.82
CA ILE A 25 11.81 -8.68 23.92
C ILE A 25 12.95 -9.25 23.09
N VAL A 26 13.14 -10.57 23.14
CA VAL A 26 14.14 -11.24 22.29
C VAL A 26 13.81 -11.05 20.81
N CYS A 27 12.54 -11.19 20.42
CA CYS A 27 12.10 -10.94 19.05
C CYS A 27 12.32 -9.49 18.62
N ARG A 28 12.02 -8.51 19.48
CA ARG A 28 12.28 -7.09 19.19
C ARG A 28 13.76 -6.80 19.02
N ASP A 29 14.61 -7.28 19.92
CA ASP A 29 16.06 -7.13 19.81
C ASP A 29 16.59 -7.71 18.49
N TRP A 30 16.05 -8.85 18.06
CA TRP A 30 16.38 -9.42 16.75
C TRP A 30 15.96 -8.51 15.59
N VAL A 31 14.75 -7.92 15.63
CA VAL A 31 14.27 -6.98 14.61
C VAL A 31 15.18 -5.76 14.54
N ASP A 32 15.53 -5.17 15.69
CA ASP A 32 16.34 -3.96 15.75
C ASP A 32 17.75 -4.20 15.18
N LYS A 33 18.35 -5.37 15.49
CA LYS A 33 19.65 -5.81 14.96
C LYS A 33 19.64 -6.05 13.45
N ASN A 34 18.60 -6.68 12.92
CA ASN A 34 18.62 -7.25 11.57
C ASN A 34 17.80 -6.45 10.53
N GLN A 35 16.83 -5.64 10.96
CA GLN A 35 15.91 -4.96 10.06
C GLN A 35 15.99 -3.43 10.13
N ILE A 36 16.13 -2.85 11.34
CA ILE A 36 16.03 -1.38 11.53
C ILE A 36 17.41 -0.73 11.70
N GLN A 37 18.49 -1.52 11.85
CA GLN A 37 19.85 -1.03 12.13
C GLN A 37 19.89 -0.09 13.35
N GLU A 38 19.03 -0.38 14.33
CA GLU A 38 18.99 0.36 15.59
C GLU A 38 20.01 -0.20 16.59
N THR A 39 20.27 0.57 17.65
CA THR A 39 21.11 0.08 18.74
C THR A 39 20.43 -1.15 19.37
N PRO A 40 21.14 -2.29 19.49
CA PRO A 40 20.63 -3.49 20.16
C PRO A 40 19.94 -3.19 21.49
N LEU A 41 18.77 -3.79 21.70
CA LEU A 41 18.06 -3.70 22.98
C LEU A 41 18.72 -4.55 24.07
N LEU A 42 19.38 -5.65 23.65
CA LEU A 42 20.04 -6.61 24.52
C LEU A 42 21.47 -6.86 24.07
N THR A 43 22.39 -6.98 25.04
CA THR A 43 23.68 -7.64 24.77
C THR A 43 23.46 -9.14 24.53
N GLU A 44 24.45 -9.81 23.95
CA GLU A 44 24.39 -11.26 23.73
C GLU A 44 24.26 -12.03 25.06
N GLU A 45 24.95 -11.58 26.10
CA GLU A 45 24.85 -12.16 27.44
C GLU A 45 23.48 -11.94 28.08
N GLU A 46 22.83 -10.80 27.82
CA GLU A 46 21.48 -10.51 28.30
C GLU A 46 20.43 -11.39 27.59
N ALA A 47 20.55 -11.57 26.27
CA ALA A 47 19.69 -12.46 25.51
C ALA A 47 19.83 -13.92 25.99
N LYS A 48 21.07 -14.37 26.20
CA LYS A 48 21.35 -15.71 26.73
C LYS A 48 20.80 -15.89 28.15
N ALA A 49 20.97 -14.90 29.03
CA ALA A 49 20.46 -14.97 30.40
C ALA A 49 18.92 -15.06 30.47
N ILE A 50 18.20 -14.44 29.53
CA ILE A 50 16.75 -14.59 29.42
C ILE A 50 16.38 -16.04 29.09
N ILE A 51 17.07 -16.66 28.12
CA ILE A 51 16.81 -18.04 27.70
C ILE A 51 17.17 -19.02 28.82
N ASP A 52 18.34 -18.86 29.43
CA ASP A 52 18.83 -19.72 30.52
C ASP A 52 17.96 -19.63 31.79
N SER A 53 17.14 -18.58 31.92
CA SER A 53 16.23 -18.41 33.06
C SER A 53 14.95 -19.22 33.00
N LEU A 54 14.65 -19.88 31.87
CA LEU A 54 13.38 -20.55 31.65
C LEU A 54 13.38 -21.97 32.23
N THR A 55 12.32 -22.32 32.97
CA THR A 55 12.06 -23.73 33.32
C THR A 55 11.64 -24.54 32.08
N PRO A 56 11.61 -25.90 32.12
CA PRO A 56 11.15 -26.70 30.99
C PRO A 56 9.72 -26.35 30.54
N GLU A 57 8.80 -26.07 31.47
CA GLU A 57 7.43 -25.66 31.18
C GLU A 57 7.37 -24.25 30.58
N GLU A 58 8.12 -23.31 31.14
CA GLU A 58 8.23 -21.95 30.61
C GLU A 58 8.86 -21.94 29.22
N GLY A 59 9.84 -22.81 28.97
CA GLY A 59 10.49 -22.99 27.69
C GLY A 59 9.53 -23.45 26.60
N LYS A 60 8.57 -24.33 26.91
CA LYS A 60 7.52 -24.74 25.96
C LYS A 60 6.65 -23.55 25.54
N GLU A 61 6.23 -22.73 26.49
CA GLU A 61 5.41 -21.54 26.20
C GLU A 61 6.24 -20.45 25.51
N TYR A 62 7.48 -20.22 25.91
CA TYR A 62 8.41 -19.32 25.23
C TYR A 62 8.60 -19.70 23.76
N ASN A 63 8.90 -20.97 23.48
CA ASN A 63 9.12 -21.47 22.12
C ASN A 63 7.88 -21.37 21.24
N LYS A 64 6.66 -21.46 21.82
CA LYS A 64 5.43 -21.19 21.09
C LYS A 64 5.38 -19.74 20.58
N TRP A 65 5.80 -18.77 21.39
CA TRP A 65 5.84 -17.36 20.97
C TRP A 65 6.97 -17.07 19.99
N ILE A 66 8.15 -17.68 20.16
CA ILE A 66 9.23 -17.62 19.16
C ILE A 66 8.78 -18.17 17.81
N ARG A 67 8.07 -19.31 17.79
CA ARG A 67 7.49 -19.83 16.55
C ARG A 67 6.51 -18.85 15.90
N ALA A 68 5.64 -18.22 16.69
CA ALA A 68 4.70 -17.25 16.14
C ALA A 68 5.42 -16.05 15.50
N TYR A 69 6.51 -15.58 16.12
CA TYR A 69 7.39 -14.58 15.52
C TYR A 69 8.04 -15.08 14.22
N ASN A 70 8.57 -16.30 14.22
CA ASN A 70 9.21 -16.87 13.03
C ASN A 70 8.23 -17.03 11.86
N VAL A 71 6.95 -17.32 12.12
CA VAL A 71 5.92 -17.28 11.06
C VAL A 71 5.86 -15.89 10.42
N TYR A 72 5.84 -14.81 11.21
CA TYR A 72 5.89 -13.45 10.66
C TYR A 72 7.16 -13.18 9.86
N ALA A 73 8.31 -13.63 10.35
CA ALA A 73 9.60 -13.47 9.68
C ALA A 73 9.65 -14.20 8.31
N GLU A 74 9.05 -15.38 8.22
CA GLU A 74 8.98 -16.20 7.00
C GLU A 74 7.96 -15.66 5.98
N VAL A 75 6.84 -15.07 6.43
CA VAL A 75 5.86 -14.47 5.52
C VAL A 75 6.28 -13.09 5.01
N ALA A 76 7.05 -12.33 5.79
CA ALA A 76 7.51 -10.99 5.45
C ALA A 76 8.17 -10.87 4.06
N PRO A 77 9.14 -11.72 3.65
CA PRO A 77 9.73 -11.64 2.32
C PRO A 77 8.73 -11.99 1.22
N ILE A 78 7.82 -12.94 1.47
CA ILE A 78 6.81 -13.37 0.50
C ILE A 78 5.85 -12.21 0.19
N ILE A 79 5.35 -11.53 1.22
CA ILE A 79 4.48 -10.38 1.03
C ILE A 79 5.24 -9.18 0.44
N GLY A 80 6.52 -9.00 0.78
CA GLY A 80 7.37 -7.98 0.17
C GLY A 80 7.44 -8.10 -1.35
N LEU A 81 7.56 -9.33 -1.88
CA LEU A 81 7.52 -9.58 -3.34
C LEU A 81 6.16 -9.24 -3.96
N ALA A 82 5.06 -9.66 -3.33
CA ALA A 82 3.72 -9.36 -3.83
C ALA A 82 3.44 -7.85 -3.85
N ILE A 83 3.94 -7.12 -2.85
CA ILE A 83 3.82 -5.66 -2.79
C ILE A 83 4.67 -4.99 -3.87
N ALA A 84 5.89 -5.46 -4.10
CA ALA A 84 6.74 -4.92 -5.16
C ALA A 84 6.05 -5.06 -6.54
N GLN A 85 5.46 -6.22 -6.81
CA GLN A 85 4.71 -6.45 -8.05
C GLN A 85 3.47 -5.55 -8.18
N TYR A 86 2.71 -5.37 -7.09
CA TYR A 86 1.60 -4.43 -7.08
C TYR A 86 2.06 -2.98 -7.32
N ARG A 87 3.13 -2.55 -6.63
CA ARG A 87 3.68 -1.20 -6.75
C ARG A 87 4.13 -0.90 -8.17
N GLU A 88 4.86 -1.80 -8.81
CA GLU A 88 5.30 -1.65 -10.20
C GLU A 88 4.12 -1.38 -11.15
N GLN A 89 3.07 -2.19 -11.05
CA GLN A 89 1.87 -2.03 -11.90
C GLN A 89 1.09 -0.75 -11.56
N ALA A 90 0.98 -0.42 -10.28
CA ALA A 90 0.30 0.78 -9.82
C ALA A 90 1.05 2.06 -10.23
N GLU A 91 2.38 2.07 -10.16
CA GLU A 91 3.22 3.18 -10.59
C GLU A 91 3.14 3.41 -12.10
N GLU A 92 3.09 2.35 -12.90
CA GLU A 92 2.83 2.45 -14.34
C GLU A 92 1.48 3.15 -14.61
N ILE A 93 0.42 2.74 -13.92
CA ILE A 93 -0.90 3.37 -14.01
C ILE A 93 -0.82 4.84 -13.59
N VAL A 94 -0.14 5.16 -12.48
CA VAL A 94 0.04 6.55 -12.04
C VAL A 94 0.77 7.38 -13.09
N GLY A 95 1.76 6.81 -13.79
CA GLY A 95 2.40 7.47 -14.93
C GLY A 95 1.39 7.91 -15.99
N TYR A 96 0.49 7.02 -16.40
CA TYR A 96 -0.59 7.37 -17.34
C TYR A 96 -1.58 8.40 -16.78
N LEU A 97 -1.90 8.35 -15.49
CA LEU A 97 -2.73 9.37 -14.84
C LEU A 97 -2.07 10.75 -14.87
N ARG A 98 -0.74 10.84 -14.70
CA ARG A 98 0.01 12.10 -14.85
C ARG A 98 -0.01 12.62 -16.29
N VAL A 99 0.01 11.73 -17.28
CA VAL A 99 -0.19 12.13 -18.68
C VAL A 99 -1.58 12.75 -18.87
N LEU A 100 -2.63 12.19 -18.30
CA LEU A 100 -3.96 12.82 -18.32
C LEU A 100 -3.98 14.21 -17.69
N GLU A 101 -3.30 14.42 -16.55
CA GLU A 101 -3.17 15.75 -15.94
C GLU A 101 -2.46 16.73 -16.87
N SER A 102 -1.40 16.28 -17.55
CA SER A 102 -0.68 17.11 -18.51
C SER A 102 -1.55 17.52 -19.70
N TYR A 103 -2.44 16.64 -20.17
CA TYR A 103 -3.38 16.96 -21.25
C TYR A 103 -4.44 17.97 -20.81
N ALA A 104 -4.98 17.82 -19.60
CA ALA A 104 -5.90 18.82 -19.04
C ALA A 104 -5.23 20.19 -18.85
N GLN A 105 -3.95 20.22 -18.46
CA GLN A 105 -3.19 21.47 -18.38
C GLN A 105 -2.97 22.10 -19.76
N GLU A 106 -2.65 21.29 -20.76
CA GLU A 106 -2.44 21.77 -22.12
C GLU A 106 -3.75 22.27 -22.76
N GLU A 107 -4.88 21.59 -22.55
CA GLU A 107 -6.21 22.09 -22.95
C GLU A 107 -6.48 23.48 -22.37
N ASN A 108 -6.20 23.68 -21.08
CA ASN A 108 -6.37 24.99 -20.44
C ASN A 108 -5.47 26.05 -21.08
N HIS A 109 -4.20 25.74 -21.35
CA HIS A 109 -3.29 26.68 -22.02
C HIS A 109 -3.74 27.03 -23.44
N LEU A 110 -4.14 26.03 -24.22
CA LEU A 110 -4.65 26.23 -25.58
C LEU A 110 -5.92 27.09 -25.56
N ASN A 111 -6.82 26.87 -24.60
CA ASN A 111 -8.02 27.67 -24.44
C ASN A 111 -7.73 29.12 -24.03
N MET A 112 -6.73 29.35 -23.17
CA MET A 112 -6.28 30.71 -22.84
C MET A 112 -5.72 31.44 -24.07
N ILE A 113 -4.91 30.77 -24.88
CA ILE A 113 -4.38 31.33 -26.13
C ILE A 113 -5.52 31.63 -27.10
N TYR A 114 -6.48 30.71 -27.23
CA TYR A 114 -7.63 30.85 -28.09
C TYR A 114 -8.47 32.09 -27.75
N GLU A 115 -8.81 32.29 -26.48
CA GLU A 115 -9.58 33.46 -26.05
C GLU A 115 -8.81 34.76 -26.30
N ALA A 116 -7.49 34.80 -26.05
CA ALA A 116 -6.67 35.97 -26.37
C ALA A 116 -6.65 36.30 -27.87
N ILE A 117 -6.58 35.28 -28.74
CA ILE A 117 -6.64 35.46 -30.20
C ILE A 117 -8.03 35.94 -30.63
N LYS A 118 -9.09 35.36 -30.06
CA LYS A 118 -10.49 35.73 -30.34
C LYS A 118 -10.76 37.19 -29.96
N ASP A 119 -10.26 37.65 -28.82
CA ASP A 119 -10.37 39.03 -28.35
C ASP A 119 -9.66 40.04 -29.28
N SER A 120 -8.58 39.61 -29.95
CA SER A 120 -7.89 40.43 -30.95
C SER A 120 -8.72 40.69 -32.22
N LYS A 121 -9.83 39.96 -32.42
CA LYS A 121 -10.69 39.99 -33.62
C LYS A 121 -9.95 39.70 -34.94
N SER A 122 -8.73 39.16 -34.89
CA SER A 122 -7.93 38.82 -36.06
C SER A 122 -8.34 37.47 -36.66
N LYS A 123 -9.06 37.51 -37.79
CA LYS A 123 -9.48 36.30 -38.52
C LYS A 123 -8.29 35.46 -39.01
N THR A 124 -7.21 36.12 -39.43
CA THR A 124 -5.99 35.43 -39.89
C THR A 124 -5.34 34.66 -38.74
N ALA A 125 -5.18 35.31 -37.58
CA ALA A 125 -4.59 34.66 -36.41
C ALA A 125 -5.43 33.46 -35.93
N LEU A 126 -6.76 33.61 -35.95
CA LEU A 126 -7.69 32.53 -35.63
C LEU A 126 -7.53 31.33 -36.57
N SER A 127 -7.49 31.59 -37.88
CA SER A 127 -7.29 30.53 -38.88
C SER A 127 -5.94 29.85 -38.77
N THR A 128 -4.87 30.60 -38.45
CA THR A 128 -3.53 30.03 -38.22
C THR A 128 -3.52 29.13 -36.99
N PHE A 129 -4.15 29.57 -35.91
CA PHE A 129 -4.28 28.79 -34.68
C PHE A 129 -5.08 27.51 -34.91
N ASP A 130 -6.23 27.59 -35.59
CA ASP A 130 -7.05 26.41 -35.93
C ASP A 130 -6.30 25.40 -36.80
N ALA A 131 -5.40 25.86 -37.68
CA ALA A 131 -4.54 24.98 -38.46
C ALA A 131 -3.45 24.32 -37.59
N ALA A 132 -2.89 25.05 -36.63
CA ALA A 132 -1.87 24.54 -35.72
C ALA A 132 -2.42 23.44 -34.80
N ILE A 133 -3.59 23.65 -34.18
CA ILE A 133 -4.17 22.66 -33.24
C ILE A 133 -4.47 21.32 -33.91
N LYS A 134 -4.88 21.32 -35.20
CA LYS A 134 -5.14 20.08 -35.97
C LYS A 134 -3.88 19.24 -36.19
N ASN A 135 -2.71 19.86 -36.12
CA ASN A 135 -1.41 19.22 -36.28
C ASN A 135 -0.78 18.80 -34.96
N LEU A 136 -1.32 19.23 -33.81
CA LEU A 136 -0.86 18.74 -32.51
C LEU A 136 -1.10 17.24 -32.40
N ARG A 137 -0.15 16.55 -31.78
CA ARG A 137 -0.16 15.10 -31.56
C ARG A 137 0.22 14.84 -30.13
N PHE A 138 -0.66 14.17 -29.42
CA PHE A 138 -0.48 13.75 -28.05
C PHE A 138 -0.38 12.23 -28.02
N GLN A 139 0.60 11.69 -27.29
CA GLN A 139 0.79 10.26 -27.20
C GLN A 139 -0.41 9.61 -26.48
N TYR A 140 -0.97 8.52 -26.99
CA TYR A 140 -2.16 7.88 -26.40
C TYR A 140 -3.45 8.72 -26.43
N ALA A 141 -3.44 9.90 -27.04
CA ALA A 141 -4.64 10.71 -27.27
C ALA A 141 -5.08 10.62 -28.74
N GLY A 142 -6.36 10.88 -28.97
CA GLY A 142 -6.94 11.01 -30.29
C GLY A 142 -6.66 12.40 -30.89
N LYS A 143 -7.66 12.98 -31.53
CA LYS A 143 -7.51 14.30 -32.17
C LYS A 143 -7.73 15.43 -31.16
N THR A 144 -7.02 16.53 -31.36
CA THR A 144 -7.39 17.82 -30.75
C THR A 144 -8.55 18.41 -31.56
N THR A 145 -9.69 18.63 -30.91
CA THR A 145 -10.92 19.12 -31.55
C THR A 145 -11.52 20.28 -30.75
N ARG A 146 -12.73 20.71 -31.13
CA ARG A 146 -13.52 21.66 -30.34
C ARG A 146 -14.72 20.91 -29.76
N ASP A 147 -15.04 21.20 -28.51
CA ASP A 147 -16.24 20.70 -27.85
C ASP A 147 -17.51 21.43 -28.33
N GLU A 148 -18.65 21.10 -27.75
CA GLU A 148 -19.95 21.68 -28.08
C GLU A 148 -20.03 23.19 -27.79
N GLU A 149 -19.23 23.69 -26.86
CA GLU A 149 -19.14 25.10 -26.47
C GLU A 149 -18.09 25.87 -27.30
N GLY A 150 -17.31 25.14 -28.11
CA GLY A 150 -16.29 25.67 -29.00
C GLY A 150 -14.90 25.77 -28.37
N TYR A 151 -14.70 25.28 -27.14
CA TYR A 151 -13.41 25.18 -26.49
C TYR A 151 -12.60 24.01 -27.03
N ILE A 152 -11.29 24.11 -26.92
CA ILE A 152 -10.35 23.09 -27.37
C ILE A 152 -10.38 21.93 -26.39
N GLU A 153 -10.52 20.73 -26.95
CA GLU A 153 -10.53 19.46 -26.23
C GLU A 153 -9.54 18.50 -26.90
N ILE A 154 -8.77 17.79 -26.07
CA ILE A 154 -7.89 16.69 -26.47
C ILE A 154 -8.64 15.38 -26.19
N GLU A 155 -8.89 14.60 -27.23
CA GLU A 155 -9.59 13.33 -27.09
C GLU A 155 -8.77 12.31 -26.26
N THR A 156 -9.19 12.04 -25.02
CA THR A 156 -8.44 11.20 -24.07
C THR A 156 -9.01 9.79 -23.86
N GLU A 157 -10.08 9.42 -24.57
CA GLU A 157 -10.77 8.12 -24.39
C GLU A 157 -9.86 6.90 -24.58
N SER A 158 -8.95 6.95 -25.57
CA SER A 158 -7.95 5.87 -25.79
C SER A 158 -7.05 5.67 -24.56
N LEU A 159 -6.60 6.77 -23.93
CA LEU A 159 -5.78 6.71 -22.72
C LEU A 159 -6.59 6.21 -21.53
N TYR A 160 -7.84 6.65 -21.35
CA TYR A 160 -8.73 6.09 -20.33
C TYR A 160 -8.96 4.59 -20.51
N SER A 161 -9.14 4.11 -21.75
CA SER A 161 -9.30 2.69 -22.04
C SER A 161 -8.05 1.90 -21.66
N LEU A 162 -6.86 2.39 -22.03
CA LEU A 162 -5.58 1.78 -21.65
C LEU A 162 -5.42 1.70 -20.13
N ILE A 163 -5.72 2.80 -19.41
CA ILE A 163 -5.64 2.82 -17.94
C ILE A 163 -6.59 1.80 -17.33
N ARG A 164 -7.82 1.68 -17.83
CA ARG A 164 -8.79 0.69 -17.33
C ARG A 164 -8.33 -0.74 -17.58
N GLU A 165 -7.70 -1.01 -18.72
CA GLU A 165 -7.11 -2.32 -19.01
C GLU A 165 -5.97 -2.65 -18.03
N LYS A 166 -5.07 -1.70 -17.81
CA LYS A 166 -3.97 -1.84 -16.85
C LYS A 166 -4.48 -2.04 -15.42
N ILE A 167 -5.50 -1.30 -14.99
CA ILE A 167 -6.16 -1.50 -13.70
C ILE A 167 -6.75 -2.91 -13.59
N LYS A 168 -7.37 -3.42 -14.66
CA LYS A 168 -7.90 -4.79 -14.68
C LYS A 168 -6.79 -5.83 -14.51
N GLN A 169 -5.64 -5.64 -15.17
CA GLN A 169 -4.48 -6.50 -15.02
C GLN A 169 -3.90 -6.45 -13.59
N MET A 170 -3.89 -5.25 -12.98
CA MET A 170 -3.46 -5.03 -11.59
C MET A 170 -4.40 -5.65 -10.55
N GLY A 171 -5.68 -5.82 -10.90
CA GLY A 171 -6.70 -6.35 -9.99
C GLY A 171 -6.31 -7.66 -9.33
N TRP A 172 -5.63 -8.56 -10.06
CA TRP A 172 -5.16 -9.83 -9.50
C TRP A 172 -4.16 -9.64 -8.36
N ALA A 173 -3.16 -8.76 -8.54
CA ALA A 173 -2.15 -8.48 -7.52
C ALA A 173 -2.79 -7.86 -6.27
N MET A 174 -3.74 -6.93 -6.45
CA MET A 174 -4.49 -6.35 -5.32
C MET A 174 -5.31 -7.38 -4.56
N MET A 175 -6.04 -8.26 -5.26
CA MET A 175 -6.84 -9.31 -4.62
C MET A 175 -5.95 -10.28 -3.83
N ALA A 176 -4.81 -10.70 -4.40
CA ALA A 176 -3.85 -11.57 -3.72
C ALA A 176 -3.28 -10.90 -2.45
N LEU A 177 -2.96 -9.60 -2.48
CA LEU A 177 -2.52 -8.84 -1.32
C LEU A 177 -3.61 -8.72 -0.24
N LYS A 178 -4.85 -8.41 -0.64
CA LYS A 178 -5.97 -8.32 0.29
C LYS A 178 -6.25 -9.66 0.97
N ALA A 179 -6.23 -10.74 0.22
CA ALA A 179 -6.40 -12.09 0.73
C ALA A 179 -5.29 -12.48 1.72
N PHE A 180 -4.03 -12.13 1.44
CA PHE A 180 -2.93 -12.33 2.38
C PHE A 180 -3.17 -11.61 3.71
N ILE A 181 -3.56 -10.33 3.63
CA ILE A 181 -3.83 -9.51 4.82
C ILE A 181 -4.92 -10.15 5.68
N ILE A 182 -6.02 -10.59 5.06
CA ILE A 182 -7.12 -11.27 5.75
C ILE A 182 -6.61 -12.56 6.43
N ALA A 183 -5.94 -13.43 5.68
CA ALA A 183 -5.42 -14.69 6.22
C ALA A 183 -4.42 -14.48 7.37
N LEU A 184 -3.57 -13.46 7.28
CA LEU A 184 -2.60 -13.12 8.32
C LEU A 184 -3.27 -12.53 9.56
N ASP A 185 -4.28 -11.68 9.39
CA ASP A 185 -5.07 -11.12 10.50
C ASP A 185 -5.82 -12.24 11.24
N GLU A 186 -6.49 -13.14 10.50
CA GLU A 186 -7.18 -14.31 11.07
C GLU A 186 -6.21 -15.22 11.84
N TRP A 187 -5.04 -15.51 11.26
CA TRP A 187 -4.01 -16.31 11.93
C TRP A 187 -3.48 -15.60 13.18
N THR A 188 -3.27 -14.28 13.11
CA THR A 188 -2.79 -13.44 14.21
C THR A 188 -3.76 -13.44 15.40
N ASP A 189 -5.05 -13.31 15.12
CA ASP A 189 -6.10 -13.31 16.12
C ASP A 189 -6.27 -14.69 16.76
N LYS A 190 -6.28 -15.74 15.95
CA LYS A 190 -6.32 -17.14 16.42
C LYS A 190 -5.17 -17.45 17.39
N HIS A 191 -3.97 -16.96 17.11
CA HIS A 191 -2.78 -17.22 17.92
C HIS A 191 -2.54 -16.18 19.02
N LYS A 192 -3.35 -15.11 19.08
CA LYS A 192 -3.18 -13.98 20.01
C LYS A 192 -1.74 -13.41 19.96
N SER A 193 -1.18 -13.35 18.75
CA SER A 193 0.24 -13.07 18.49
C SER A 193 0.51 -11.64 18.01
N LYS A 194 -0.50 -10.76 17.94
CA LYS A 194 -0.37 -9.38 17.45
C LYS A 194 0.82 -8.59 18.01
N LYS A 195 1.18 -8.79 19.29
CA LYS A 195 2.33 -8.12 19.94
C LYS A 195 3.72 -8.57 19.42
N LEU A 196 3.77 -9.67 18.66
CA LEU A 196 4.96 -10.23 18.02
C LEU A 196 5.05 -9.86 16.54
N LEU A 197 4.02 -9.21 15.98
CA LEU A 197 4.07 -8.73 14.60
C LEU A 197 5.20 -7.69 14.48
N PRO A 198 6.19 -7.89 13.59
CA PRO A 198 7.26 -6.92 13.38
C PRO A 198 6.67 -5.54 13.02
N PRO A 199 7.18 -4.43 13.59
CA PRO A 199 6.67 -3.09 13.27
C PRO A 199 6.75 -2.75 11.78
N THR A 200 7.80 -3.20 11.11
CA THR A 200 8.01 -3.07 9.66
C THR A 200 6.88 -3.71 8.86
N LEU A 201 6.53 -4.96 9.20
CA LEU A 201 5.40 -5.67 8.59
C LEU A 201 4.07 -5.02 8.95
N SER A 202 3.86 -4.63 10.22
CA SER A 202 2.62 -3.95 10.65
C SER A 202 2.38 -2.67 9.86
N GLY A 203 3.38 -1.79 9.77
CA GLY A 203 3.26 -0.53 9.04
C GLY A 203 2.96 -0.76 7.55
N LEU A 204 3.59 -1.77 6.96
CA LEU A 204 3.34 -2.14 5.57
C LEU A 204 1.90 -2.60 5.32
N LEU A 205 1.33 -3.41 6.22
CA LEU A 205 -0.08 -3.85 6.12
C LEU A 205 -1.04 -2.67 6.30
N ASP A 206 -0.73 -1.77 7.24
CA ASP A 206 -1.52 -0.56 7.48
C ASP A 206 -1.48 0.37 6.26
N ASP A 207 -0.32 0.54 5.62
CA ASP A 207 -0.19 1.36 4.41
C ASP A 207 -0.96 0.80 3.21
N ILE A 208 -1.05 -0.53 3.09
CA ILE A 208 -1.88 -1.17 2.06
C ILE A 208 -3.36 -0.94 2.36
N LYS A 209 -3.81 -1.16 3.60
CA LYS A 209 -5.20 -0.96 4.01
C LYS A 209 -5.64 0.51 3.84
N ALA A 210 -4.71 1.44 4.02
CA ALA A 210 -4.95 2.88 3.88
C ALA A 210 -4.77 3.42 2.44
N ASP A 211 -4.35 2.57 1.49
CA ASP A 211 -3.92 2.96 0.14
C ASP A 211 -2.93 4.15 0.14
N THR A 212 -1.94 4.12 1.03
CA THR A 212 -0.89 5.16 1.13
C THR A 212 0.40 4.75 0.43
N ILE A 213 0.53 3.47 0.04
CA ILE A 213 1.71 2.98 -0.66
C ILE A 213 1.89 3.53 -2.09
N ILE A 214 0.83 4.07 -2.71
CA ILE A 214 0.86 4.64 -4.07
C ILE A 214 0.41 6.10 -4.04
N ASN A 215 1.19 6.99 -4.64
CA ASN A 215 0.86 8.42 -4.75
C ASN A 215 -0.02 8.71 -5.97
N VAL A 216 -1.31 8.36 -5.88
CA VAL A 216 -2.31 8.59 -6.93
C VAL A 216 -2.76 10.05 -6.94
N PRO A 217 -2.81 10.74 -8.10
CA PRO A 217 -3.35 12.09 -8.14
C PRO A 217 -4.82 12.12 -7.69
N SER A 218 -5.18 13.17 -6.94
CA SER A 218 -6.43 13.19 -6.17
C SER A 218 -7.68 13.08 -7.03
N THR A 219 -7.64 13.68 -8.23
CA THR A 219 -8.70 13.64 -9.23
C THR A 219 -9.08 12.23 -9.66
N TYR A 220 -8.12 11.29 -9.64
CA TYR A 220 -8.32 9.93 -10.15
C TYR A 220 -8.44 8.88 -9.03
N SER A 221 -8.27 9.28 -7.76
CA SER A 221 -8.33 8.39 -6.61
C SER A 221 -9.78 8.16 -6.16
N ARG A 222 -10.25 6.92 -6.23
CA ARG A 222 -11.55 6.55 -5.63
C ARG A 222 -11.55 6.64 -4.12
N ARG A 223 -10.42 6.35 -3.47
CA ARG A 223 -10.28 6.53 -2.02
C ARG A 223 -10.57 7.96 -1.62
N LEU A 224 -9.91 8.94 -2.25
CA LEU A 224 -10.11 10.35 -1.90
C LEU A 224 -11.51 10.85 -2.26
N LEU A 225 -12.14 10.31 -3.30
CA LEU A 225 -13.54 10.61 -3.58
C LEU A 225 -14.45 10.11 -2.45
N LYS A 226 -14.25 8.87 -1.97
CA LYS A 226 -14.99 8.30 -0.83
C LYS A 226 -14.72 9.05 0.47
N ASP A 227 -13.48 9.45 0.72
CA ASP A 227 -13.11 10.21 1.91
C ASP A 227 -13.82 11.57 1.92
N ARG A 228 -13.93 12.25 0.77
CA ARG A 228 -14.71 13.49 0.64
C ARG A 228 -16.19 13.29 0.98
N ILE A 229 -16.80 12.20 0.49
CA ILE A 229 -18.19 11.83 0.81
C ILE A 229 -18.35 11.63 2.33
N ARG A 230 -17.51 10.78 2.92
CA ARG A 230 -17.52 10.48 4.37
C ARG A 230 -17.31 11.73 5.23
N GLN A 231 -16.43 12.64 4.81
CA GLN A 231 -16.16 13.88 5.55
C GLN A 231 -17.32 14.87 5.48
N ALA A 232 -18.05 14.93 4.36
CA ALA A 232 -19.29 15.69 4.27
C ALA A 232 -20.35 15.13 5.24
N GLU A 233 -20.56 13.81 5.22
CA GLU A 233 -21.51 13.13 6.10
C GLU A 233 -21.19 13.36 7.59
N LYS A 234 -19.91 13.29 7.99
CA LYS A 234 -19.47 13.58 9.36
C LYS A 234 -19.74 15.02 9.79
N ARG A 235 -19.82 15.97 8.85
CA ARG A 235 -20.18 17.37 9.11
C ARG A 235 -21.68 17.64 9.04
N GLY A 236 -22.50 16.61 8.78
CA GLY A 236 -23.94 16.76 8.55
C GLY A 236 -24.28 17.34 7.18
N GLU A 237 -23.32 17.36 6.24
CA GLU A 237 -23.49 17.83 4.87
C GLU A 237 -23.77 16.64 3.93
N THR A 238 -24.48 16.88 2.83
CA THR A 238 -24.60 15.91 1.73
C THR A 238 -23.66 16.31 0.62
N TYR A 239 -22.75 15.40 0.22
CA TYR A 239 -21.92 15.56 -0.96
C TYR A 239 -22.23 14.47 -1.98
N THR A 240 -22.72 14.88 -3.14
CA THR A 240 -23.01 13.98 -4.26
C THR A 240 -21.99 14.24 -5.37
N PRO A 241 -21.06 13.29 -5.63
CA PRO A 241 -20.10 13.43 -6.72
C PRO A 241 -20.80 13.63 -8.07
N THR A 242 -20.28 14.54 -8.87
CA THR A 242 -20.75 14.73 -10.25
C THR A 242 -20.43 13.50 -11.12
N ILE A 243 -21.15 13.32 -12.22
CA ILE A 243 -20.85 12.25 -13.20
C ILE A 243 -19.40 12.35 -13.70
N ALA A 244 -18.89 13.57 -13.89
CA ALA A 244 -17.52 13.81 -14.32
C ALA A 244 -16.50 13.36 -13.25
N GLU A 245 -16.73 13.67 -11.98
CA GLU A 245 -15.87 13.20 -10.88
C GLU A 245 -15.87 11.68 -10.76
N GLN A 246 -17.04 11.05 -10.89
CA GLN A 246 -17.15 9.58 -10.88
C GLN A 246 -16.41 8.94 -12.05
N LYS A 247 -16.49 9.54 -13.25
CA LYS A 247 -15.77 9.08 -14.44
C LYS A 247 -14.25 9.21 -14.30
N LYS A 248 -13.77 10.29 -13.65
CA LYS A 248 -12.33 10.53 -13.44
C LYS A 248 -11.75 9.66 -12.32
N ALA A 249 -12.50 9.39 -11.26
CA ALA A 249 -12.06 8.52 -10.15
C ALA A 249 -12.00 7.04 -10.58
N ILE A 250 -10.94 6.68 -11.31
CA ILE A 250 -10.77 5.35 -11.90
C ILE A 250 -9.85 4.44 -11.08
N PHE A 251 -8.91 4.97 -10.31
CA PHE A 251 -7.95 4.16 -9.57
C PHE A 251 -8.63 3.52 -8.35
N PRO A 252 -8.62 2.18 -8.24
CA PRO A 252 -9.31 1.45 -7.18
C PRO A 252 -8.71 1.71 -5.79
N CYS A 253 -9.49 1.41 -4.75
CA CYS A 253 -9.04 1.44 -3.35
C CYS A 253 -9.19 0.06 -2.69
N TYR A 254 -8.42 -0.21 -1.64
CA TYR A 254 -8.40 -1.48 -0.91
C TYR A 254 -9.80 -1.98 -0.52
N GLU A 255 -10.67 -1.06 -0.08
CA GLU A 255 -12.04 -1.38 0.33
C GLU A 255 -12.92 -1.89 -0.82
N GLU A 256 -12.65 -1.50 -2.07
CA GLU A 256 -13.42 -1.94 -3.26
C GLU A 256 -13.00 -3.30 -3.78
N MET A 257 -11.83 -3.77 -3.38
CA MET A 257 -11.32 -5.03 -3.86
C MET A 257 -12.16 -6.18 -3.30
N PRO A 258 -12.64 -7.10 -4.15
CA PRO A 258 -13.40 -8.23 -3.68
C PRO A 258 -12.55 -9.12 -2.79
N GLU A 259 -13.18 -9.74 -1.81
CA GLU A 259 -12.58 -10.80 -1.02
C GLU A 259 -12.66 -12.09 -1.81
N ASP A 260 -11.52 -12.54 -2.31
CA ASP A 260 -11.42 -13.79 -3.06
C ASP A 260 -11.13 -14.96 -2.11
N LYS A 261 -12.12 -15.84 -1.96
CA LYS A 261 -12.05 -16.98 -1.03
C LYS A 261 -10.95 -17.97 -1.40
N GLU A 262 -10.67 -18.17 -2.68
CA GLU A 262 -9.63 -19.10 -3.13
C GLU A 262 -8.24 -18.57 -2.74
N PHE A 263 -8.01 -17.26 -2.93
CA PHE A 263 -6.76 -16.66 -2.46
C PHE A 263 -6.63 -16.66 -0.94
N ILE A 264 -7.72 -16.40 -0.20
CA ILE A 264 -7.70 -16.43 1.27
C ILE A 264 -7.34 -17.83 1.76
N GLU A 265 -7.95 -18.87 1.17
CA GLU A 265 -7.65 -20.26 1.52
C GLU A 265 -6.20 -20.64 1.17
N MET A 266 -5.73 -20.24 -0.02
CA MET A 266 -4.34 -20.46 -0.43
C MET A 266 -3.35 -19.85 0.58
N TRP A 267 -3.57 -18.60 1.00
CA TRP A 267 -2.71 -17.93 1.98
C TRP A 267 -2.80 -18.54 3.36
N SER A 268 -4.01 -18.87 3.83
CA SER A 268 -4.22 -19.57 5.10
C SER A 268 -3.48 -20.91 5.14
N ASN A 269 -3.56 -21.69 4.06
CA ASN A 269 -2.83 -22.95 3.91
C ASN A 269 -1.31 -22.72 3.89
N ARG A 270 -0.83 -21.68 3.21
CA ARG A 270 0.60 -21.34 3.18
C ARG A 270 1.13 -20.97 4.56
N ILE A 271 0.41 -20.14 5.31
CA ILE A 271 0.78 -19.75 6.68
C ILE A 271 0.79 -20.99 7.59
N ALA A 272 -0.20 -21.87 7.47
CA ALA A 272 -0.25 -23.12 8.23
C ALA A 272 0.91 -24.07 7.89
N GLN A 273 1.32 -24.16 6.63
CA GLN A 273 2.49 -24.95 6.21
C GLN A 273 3.79 -24.41 6.84
N ILE A 274 3.98 -23.09 6.84
CA ILE A 274 5.13 -22.43 7.50
C ILE A 274 5.12 -22.73 9.00
N GLU A 275 3.96 -22.58 9.67
CA GLU A 275 3.85 -22.89 11.10
C GLU A 275 4.20 -24.36 11.40
N ASN A 276 3.75 -25.29 10.54
CA ASN A 276 4.02 -26.71 10.70
C ASN A 276 5.49 -27.09 10.42
N SER A 277 6.15 -26.45 9.45
CA SER A 277 7.59 -26.66 9.21
C SER A 277 8.41 -26.20 10.43
N LEU A 278 8.04 -25.08 11.04
CA LEU A 278 8.66 -24.55 12.27
C LEU A 278 8.39 -25.42 13.51
N LYS A 279 7.38 -26.29 13.50
CA LYS A 279 7.18 -27.30 14.56
C LYS A 279 8.10 -28.51 14.41
N ASN A 280 8.46 -28.84 13.16
CA ASN A 280 9.21 -30.05 12.82
C ASN A 280 10.72 -29.81 12.63
N GLY A 281 11.14 -28.56 12.44
CA GLY A 281 12.56 -28.16 12.48
C GLY A 281 13.11 -28.25 13.90
N LYS A 282 13.86 -29.32 14.17
CA LYS A 282 14.76 -29.46 15.33
C LYS A 282 16.17 -29.07 14.93
#